data_AF-A0A4Q7ALD5-F1
#
_entry.id   AF-A0A4Q7ALD5-F1
#
_cell.length_a   1.000
_cell.length_b   1.000
_cell.length_c   1.000
_cell.angle_alpha   90.00
_cell.angle_beta   90.00
_cell.angle_gamma   90.00
#
_symmetry.space_group_name_H-M   'P 1'
#
loop_
_entity.id
_entity.type
_entity.pdbx_description
1 polymer ?
#
loop_
_entity_poly.entity_id
_entity_poly.type
_entity_poly.pdbx_seq_one_letter_code
_entity_poly.pdbx_strand_id
1 'polypeptide(L)'
;MSKVSIEMSASARNDIARVFNALAQANNSVLAERLGVDPSTLSRMKNDKKSNGLTELENACVLLSLLGFKVVPKTYESLDRETAASMFHMMKCYINRVESVDDLFHHEISERKEELGYGSPDIKKA
;
A
#
# COMPACT_ATOMS: atom_id res chain seq x y z
N MET A 1 36.16 -1.47 -4.31
CA MET A 1 34.81 -2.01 -4.10
C MET A 1 33.85 -1.28 -5.02
N SER A 2 33.15 -2.01 -5.89
CA SER A 2 32.10 -1.43 -6.75
C SER A 2 31.01 -0.88 -5.84
N LYS A 3 30.67 0.41 -5.96
CA LYS A 3 29.48 0.97 -5.32
C LYS A 3 28.29 0.34 -6.02
N VAL A 4 27.69 -0.68 -5.40
CA VAL A 4 26.38 -1.19 -5.83
C VAL A 4 25.38 -0.06 -5.57
N SER A 5 25.10 0.73 -6.61
CA SER A 5 24.11 1.79 -6.55
C SER A 5 22.74 1.15 -6.43
N ILE A 6 22.07 1.33 -5.29
CA ILE A 6 20.71 0.85 -5.10
C ILE A 6 19.78 1.84 -5.79
N GLU A 7 19.18 1.43 -6.91
CA GLU A 7 18.05 2.15 -7.48
C GLU A 7 16.83 1.90 -6.58
N MET A 8 16.52 2.86 -5.72
CA MET A 8 15.41 2.73 -4.79
C MET A 8 14.08 2.89 -5.53
N SER A 9 13.17 1.93 -5.34
CA SER A 9 11.79 2.04 -5.84
C SER A 9 11.06 3.22 -5.19
N ALA A 10 10.02 3.74 -5.86
CA ALA A 10 9.15 4.77 -5.27
C ALA A 10 8.48 4.28 -3.97
N SER A 11 8.12 2.99 -3.91
CA SER A 11 7.54 2.38 -2.71
C SER A 11 8.51 2.41 -1.53
N ALA A 12 9.77 2.01 -1.73
CA ALA A 12 10.78 2.03 -0.68
C ALA A 12 11.03 3.44 -0.13
N ARG A 13 11.08 4.45 -1.01
CA ARG A 13 11.21 5.86 -0.59
C ARG A 13 10.03 6.32 0.27
N ASN A 14 8.81 5.95 -0.12
CA ASN A 14 7.60 6.32 0.62
C ASN A 14 7.56 5.65 2.00
N ASP A 15 7.97 4.38 2.07
CA ASP A 15 8.01 3.62 3.32
C ASP A 15 9.06 4.18 4.28
N ILE A 16 10.25 4.54 3.78
CA ILE A 16 11.28 5.23 4.57
C ILE A 16 10.75 6.55 5.12
N ALA A 17 10.19 7.41 4.25
CA ALA A 17 9.65 8.70 4.69
C ALA A 17 8.59 8.53 5.79
N ARG A 18 7.73 7.52 5.66
CA ARG A 18 6.69 7.22 6.66
C ARG A 18 7.28 6.75 7.98
N VAL A 19 8.24 5.82 7.94
CA VAL A 19 8.91 5.30 9.15
C VAL A 19 9.68 6.42 9.87
N PHE A 20 10.45 7.23 9.15
CA PHE A 20 11.22 8.31 9.76
C PHE A 20 10.34 9.43 10.31
N ASN A 21 9.20 9.73 9.68
CA ASN A 21 8.21 10.66 10.25
C ASN A 21 7.62 10.10 11.56
N ALA A 22 7.22 8.82 11.58
CA ALA A 22 6.74 8.18 12.80
C ALA A 22 7.80 8.15 13.92
N LEU A 23 9.06 7.89 13.58
CA LEU A 23 10.18 7.94 14.53
C LEU A 23 10.43 9.35 15.07
N ALA A 24 10.27 10.39 14.24
CA ALA A 24 10.44 11.77 14.68
C ALA A 24 9.35 12.22 15.67
N GLN A 25 8.16 11.62 15.61
CA GLN A 25 7.05 11.90 16.53
C GLN A 25 7.07 11.02 17.78
N ALA A 26 7.85 9.94 17.78
CA ALA A 26 7.88 8.97 18.88
C ALA A 26 8.96 9.31 19.93
N ASN A 27 8.76 8.81 21.15
CA ASN A 27 9.79 8.85 22.18
C ASN A 27 10.81 7.71 21.96
N ASN A 28 11.99 8.05 21.45
CA ASN A 28 13.04 7.09 21.12
C ASN A 28 13.53 6.27 22.32
N SER A 29 13.50 6.81 23.55
CA SER A 29 13.89 6.06 24.73
C SER A 29 12.90 4.94 25.04
N VAL A 30 11.60 5.24 24.95
CA VAL A 30 10.51 4.25 25.14
C VAL A 30 10.54 3.21 24.01
N LEU A 31 10.81 3.62 22.77
CA LEU A 31 10.96 2.70 21.65
C LEU A 31 12.16 1.76 21.83
N ALA A 32 13.30 2.29 22.24
CA ALA A 32 14.51 1.50 22.50
C ALA A 32 14.26 0.45 23.59
N GLU A 33 13.63 0.86 24.69
CA GLU A 33 13.22 -0.05 25.77
C GLU A 33 12.32 -1.18 25.25
N ARG A 34 11.27 -0.85 24.49
CA ARG A 34 10.35 -1.85 23.92
C ARG A 34 11.00 -2.77 22.89
N LEU A 35 12.01 -2.27 22.18
CA LEU A 35 12.80 -3.04 21.22
C LEU A 35 13.87 -3.90 21.92
N GLY A 36 14.09 -3.71 23.23
CA GLY A 36 15.11 -4.43 24.00
C GLY A 36 16.53 -3.98 23.67
N VAL A 37 16.71 -2.74 23.21
CA VAL A 37 18.02 -2.17 22.87
C VAL A 37 18.27 -0.89 23.67
N ASP A 38 19.53 -0.52 23.83
CA ASP A 38 19.86 0.77 24.44
C ASP A 38 19.54 1.93 23.45
N PRO A 39 19.23 3.14 23.97
CA PRO A 39 18.93 4.30 23.12
C PRO A 39 20.05 4.69 22.14
N SER A 40 21.33 4.41 22.47
CA SER A 40 22.45 4.71 21.59
C SER A 40 22.49 3.76 20.38
N THR A 41 22.12 2.48 20.58
CA THR A 41 21.95 1.52 19.49
C THR A 41 20.83 1.93 18.56
N LEU A 42 19.66 2.34 19.07
CA LEU A 42 18.58 2.86 18.23
C LEU A 42 19.03 4.12 17.44
N SER A 43 19.81 5.00 18.08
CA SER A 43 20.40 6.17 17.41
C SER A 43 21.34 5.78 16.27
N ARG A 44 22.21 4.78 16.47
CA ARG A 44 23.09 4.25 15.41
C ARG A 44 22.30 3.64 14.27
N MET A 45 21.26 2.85 14.54
CA MET A 45 20.41 2.26 13.49
C MET A 45 19.78 3.33 12.58
N LYS A 46 19.44 4.48 13.16
CA LYS A 46 18.83 5.62 12.44
C LYS A 46 19.83 6.44 11.64
N ASN A 47 21.08 6.56 12.09
CA ASN A 47 22.01 7.56 11.57
C ASN A 47 23.23 6.96 10.84
N ASP A 48 23.67 5.75 11.22
CA ASP A 48 24.90 5.16 10.70
C ASP A 48 24.67 4.51 9.34
N LYS A 49 25.26 5.12 8.30
CA LYS A 49 25.22 4.57 6.94
C LYS A 49 26.13 3.35 6.82
N LYS A 50 25.61 2.30 6.18
CA LYS A 50 26.33 1.07 5.87
C LYS A 50 27.02 1.18 4.50
N SER A 51 27.68 0.11 4.06
CA SER A 51 28.46 0.04 2.81
C SER A 51 27.68 0.41 1.55
N ASN A 52 26.35 0.28 1.58
CA ASN A 52 25.45 0.63 0.49
C ASN A 52 24.86 2.05 0.58
N GLY A 53 25.34 2.88 1.52
CA GLY A 53 24.92 4.28 1.66
C GLY A 53 23.59 4.49 2.38
N LEU A 54 22.94 3.40 2.84
CA LEU A 54 21.69 3.41 3.60
C LEU A 54 21.98 3.15 5.08
N THR A 55 21.19 3.76 5.95
CA THR A 55 21.11 3.41 7.38
C THR A 55 20.47 2.04 7.57
N GLU A 56 20.52 1.51 8.78
CA GLU A 56 19.96 0.19 9.08
C GLU A 56 18.44 0.15 8.89
N LEU A 57 17.76 1.24 9.26
CA LEU A 57 16.32 1.37 9.09
C LEU A 57 15.91 1.56 7.63
N GLU A 58 16.67 2.33 6.86
CA GLU A 58 16.46 2.46 5.42
C GLU A 58 16.66 1.12 4.71
N ASN A 59 17.69 0.36 5.10
CA ASN A 59 17.93 -0.98 4.60
C ASN A 59 16.77 -1.94 4.86
N ALA A 60 16.21 -1.91 6.07
CA ALA A 60 15.03 -2.71 6.38
C ALA A 60 13.83 -2.36 5.48
N CYS A 61 13.57 -1.07 5.26
CA CYS A 61 12.47 -0.62 4.38
C CYS A 61 12.68 -1.03 2.92
N VAL A 62 13.91 -0.90 2.41
CA VAL A 62 14.25 -1.34 1.05
C VAL A 62 14.12 -2.85 0.93
N LEU A 63 14.60 -3.61 1.91
CA LEU A 63 14.46 -5.07 1.94
C LEU A 63 13.00 -5.50 1.90
N LEU A 64 12.14 -4.89 2.73
CA LEU A 64 10.71 -5.15 2.73
C LEU A 64 10.08 -4.88 1.36
N SER A 65 10.42 -3.75 0.73
CA SER A 65 9.93 -3.43 -0.62
C SER A 65 10.41 -4.43 -1.67
N LEU A 66 11.65 -4.93 -1.59
CA LEU A 66 12.18 -5.92 -2.53
C LEU A 66 11.51 -7.29 -2.37
N LEU A 67 11.07 -7.62 -1.16
CA LEU A 67 10.32 -8.82 -0.84
C LEU A 67 8.81 -8.71 -1.14
N GLY A 68 8.35 -7.56 -1.64
CA GLY A 68 6.93 -7.31 -1.95
C GLY A 68 6.07 -6.96 -0.73
N PHE A 69 6.68 -6.66 0.42
CA PHE A 69 5.97 -6.16 1.59
C PHE A 69 5.79 -4.63 1.51
N LYS A 70 4.71 -4.15 2.14
CA LYS A 70 4.39 -2.72 2.25
C LYS A 70 4.31 -2.30 3.72
N VAL A 71 4.89 -1.16 4.05
CA VAL A 71 4.79 -0.59 5.41
C VAL A 71 3.55 0.28 5.52
N VAL A 72 2.54 -0.18 6.27
CA VAL A 72 1.28 0.55 6.50
C VAL A 72 1.10 0.80 8.00
N PRO A 73 0.84 2.05 8.45
CA PRO A 73 0.54 2.32 9.85
C PRO A 73 -0.68 1.54 10.32
N LYS A 74 -0.68 1.08 11.57
CA LYS A 74 -1.82 0.34 12.13
C LYS A 74 -3.11 1.16 12.18
N THR A 75 -2.99 2.49 12.24
CA THR A 75 -4.10 3.44 12.22
C THR A 75 -4.62 3.73 10.81
N TYR A 76 -3.99 3.17 9.78
CA TYR A 76 -4.40 3.41 8.41
C TYR A 76 -5.68 2.61 8.10
N GLU A 77 -6.80 3.32 7.98
CA GLU A 77 -8.02 2.77 7.42
C GLU A 77 -8.01 3.00 5.90
N SER A 78 -8.18 1.92 5.13
CA SER A 78 -8.13 2.01 3.66
C SER A 78 -9.39 2.61 3.05
N LEU A 79 -10.48 2.62 3.82
CA LEU A 79 -11.76 3.24 3.52
C LEU A 79 -12.19 3.99 4.76
N ASP A 80 -12.71 5.21 4.59
CA ASP A 80 -13.40 5.87 5.69
C ASP A 80 -14.66 5.07 6.06
N ARG A 81 -15.04 5.17 7.32
CA ARG A 81 -16.16 4.39 7.87
C ARG A 81 -17.47 4.67 7.14
N GLU A 82 -17.70 5.91 6.71
CA GLU A 82 -18.96 6.29 6.04
C GLU A 82 -19.04 5.70 4.63
N THR A 83 -17.94 5.74 3.87
CA THR A 83 -17.83 5.08 2.57
C THR A 83 -17.98 3.57 2.71
N ALA A 84 -17.30 2.95 3.68
CA ALA A 84 -17.43 1.52 3.93
C ALA A 84 -18.88 1.13 4.29
N ALA A 85 -19.54 1.93 5.14
CA ALA A 85 -20.94 1.72 5.51
C ALA A 85 -21.88 1.90 4.31
N SER A 86 -21.63 2.90 3.46
CA SER A 86 -22.40 3.16 2.25
C SER A 86 -22.24 2.04 1.23
N MET A 87 -21.01 1.58 0.98
CA MET A 87 -20.74 0.43 0.11
C MET A 87 -21.43 -0.83 0.64
N PHE A 88 -21.35 -1.07 1.94
CA PHE A 88 -21.98 -2.22 2.57
C PHE A 88 -23.52 -2.14 2.49
N HIS A 89 -24.10 -0.96 2.68
CA HIS A 89 -25.53 -0.74 2.55
C HIS A 89 -26.01 -0.93 1.11
N MET A 90 -25.30 -0.35 0.14
CA MET A 90 -25.58 -0.53 -1.29
C MET A 90 -25.51 -2.01 -1.67
N MET A 91 -24.48 -2.72 -1.20
CA MET A 91 -24.33 -4.14 -1.47
C MET A 91 -25.47 -4.96 -0.84
N LYS A 92 -25.91 -4.63 0.37
CA LYS A 92 -27.09 -5.25 1.01
C LYS A 92 -28.38 -4.99 0.23
N CYS A 93 -28.64 -3.75 -0.16
CA CYS A 93 -29.81 -3.40 -0.96
C CYS A 93 -29.84 -4.12 -2.30
N TYR A 94 -28.66 -4.28 -2.92
CA TYR A 94 -28.51 -4.97 -4.19
C TYR A 94 -28.67 -6.49 -4.04
N ILE A 95 -28.04 -7.10 -3.02
CA ILE A 95 -28.17 -8.53 -2.70
C ILE A 95 -29.63 -8.88 -2.39
N ASN A 96 -30.35 -8.04 -1.63
CA ASN A 96 -31.76 -8.28 -1.34
C ASN A 96 -32.67 -8.20 -2.57
N ARG A 97 -32.17 -7.69 -3.70
CA ARG A 97 -32.91 -7.57 -4.97
C ARG A 97 -32.65 -8.73 -5.92
N VAL A 98 -31.61 -9.52 -5.69
CA VAL A 98 -31.23 -10.66 -6.55
C VAL A 98 -31.50 -11.96 -5.80
N GLU A 99 -32.14 -12.93 -6.45
CA GLU A 99 -32.48 -14.23 -5.84
C GLU A 99 -31.45 -15.29 -6.18
N SER A 100 -30.72 -15.12 -7.29
CA SER A 100 -29.68 -16.04 -7.76
C SER A 100 -28.42 -15.31 -8.24
N VAL A 101 -27.30 -16.05 -8.35
CA VAL A 101 -26.04 -15.54 -8.93
C VAL A 101 -26.24 -15.20 -10.42
N ASP A 102 -27.15 -15.89 -11.12
CA ASP A 102 -27.44 -15.63 -12.53
C ASP A 102 -28.07 -14.25 -12.75
N ASP A 103 -28.80 -13.71 -11.75
CA ASP A 103 -29.32 -12.33 -11.78
C ASP A 103 -28.21 -11.27 -11.75
N LEU A 104 -26.98 -11.64 -11.36
CA LEU A 104 -25.79 -10.77 -11.41
C LEU A 104 -25.25 -10.64 -12.84
N PHE A 105 -25.60 -11.56 -13.74
CA PHE A 105 -25.13 -11.59 -15.11
C PHE A 105 -26.29 -11.27 -16.06
N HIS A 106 -26.42 -10.01 -16.46
CA HIS A 106 -27.35 -9.61 -17.53
C HIS A 106 -26.80 -10.07 -18.88
N HIS A 107 -27.03 -11.35 -19.21
CA HIS A 107 -26.62 -11.96 -20.48
C HIS A 107 -27.21 -11.21 -21.69
N GLU A 108 -28.40 -10.64 -21.56
CA GLU A 108 -29.12 -9.93 -22.63
C GLU A 108 -28.45 -8.63 -23.11
N ILE A 109 -27.73 -7.91 -22.23
CA ILE A 109 -27.04 -6.67 -22.61
C ILE A 109 -25.73 -6.99 -23.34
N SER A 110 -25.10 -8.13 -23.04
CA SER A 110 -23.81 -8.50 -23.63
C SER A 110 -23.89 -8.81 -25.13
N GLU A 111 -25.01 -9.35 -25.60
CA GLU A 111 -25.23 -9.67 -27.01
C GLU A 111 -25.66 -8.45 -27.85
N ARG A 112 -26.14 -7.38 -27.19
CA ARG A 112 -26.65 -6.16 -27.85
C ARG A 112 -25.78 -4.93 -27.63
N LYS A 113 -24.52 -5.12 -27.19
CA LYS A 113 -23.58 -4.03 -26.89
C LYS A 113 -23.39 -3.05 -28.05
N GLU A 114 -23.37 -3.55 -29.29
CA GLU A 114 -23.23 -2.73 -30.49
C GLU A 114 -24.49 -1.89 -30.77
N GLU A 115 -25.68 -2.49 -30.64
CA GLU A 115 -26.97 -1.80 -30.85
C GLU A 115 -27.25 -0.72 -29.81
N LEU A 116 -26.76 -0.91 -28.58
CA LEU A 116 -26.94 0.00 -27.46
C LEU A 116 -25.84 1.07 -27.36
N GLY A 117 -24.89 1.10 -28.31
CA GLY A 117 -23.83 2.11 -28.36
C GLY A 117 -22.72 1.92 -27.32
N TYR A 118 -22.61 0.74 -26.70
CA TYR A 118 -21.54 0.37 -25.76
C TYR A 118 -20.38 -0.37 -26.44
N GLY A 119 -20.44 -0.56 -27.77
CA GLY A 119 -19.31 -1.01 -28.57
C GLY A 119 -18.16 -0.01 -28.47
N SER A 120 -16.94 -0.49 -28.21
CA SER A 120 -15.76 0.38 -28.14
C SER A 120 -15.54 1.05 -29.49
N PRO A 121 -15.28 2.37 -29.56
CA PRO A 121 -14.89 2.98 -30.83
C PRO A 121 -13.59 2.34 -31.29
N ASP A 122 -13.58 1.83 -32.53
CA ASP A 122 -12.38 1.32 -33.19
C ASP A 122 -11.33 2.42 -33.23
N ILE A 123 -10.43 2.42 -32.24
CA ILE A 123 -9.17 3.14 -32.33
C ILE A 123 -8.35 2.35 -33.34
N LYS A 124 -8.53 2.66 -34.62
CA LYS A 124 -7.65 2.20 -35.69
C LYS A 124 -6.23 2.56 -35.27
N LYS A 125 -5.44 1.53 -34.95
CA LYS A 125 -3.99 1.67 -34.78
C LYS A 125 -3.43 2.19 -36.10
N ALA A 126 -3.04 3.46 -36.09
CA ALA A 126 -2.13 4.04 -37.07
C ALA A 126 -0.69 3.66 -36.69
#